data_AF-A0A4S0UQC9-F1
#
_entry.id   AF-A0A4S0UQC9-F1
#
_cell.length_a   1.000
_cell.length_b   1.000
_cell.length_c   1.000
_cell.angle_alpha   90.00
_cell.angle_beta   90.00
_cell.angle_gamma   90.00
#
_symmetry.space_group_name_H-M   'P 1'
#
loop_
_entity.id
_entity.type
_entity.pdbx_description
1 polymer ?
#
loop_
_entity_poly.entity_id
_entity_poly.type
_entity_poly.pdbx_seq_one_letter_code
_entity_poly.pdbx_strand_id
1 'polypeptide(L)'
;GVVISITDQLDFGMFEIGSAVPRRELVLAMEKIGHIINGKKGTITIGGHTDARPFRSDTYDNWRLSTARAHSAYYMLVRGGVDESRITEVAGFAYRQPKIKS
;
A
#
# COMPACT_ATOMS: atom_id res chain seq x y z
N GLY A 1 -0.62 -9.11 15.94
CA GLY A 1 0.26 -8.51 14.91
C GLY A 1 0.21 -7.00 15.02
N VAL A 2 1.11 -6.29 14.35
CA VAL A 2 1.05 -4.82 14.22
C VAL A 2 0.41 -4.51 12.87
N VAL A 3 -0.61 -3.65 12.85
CA VAL A 3 -1.19 -3.15 11.60
C VAL A 3 -0.66 -1.74 11.38
N ILE A 4 -0.02 -1.54 10.23
CA ILE A 4 0.39 -0.20 9.77
C ILE A 4 -0.58 0.17 8.66
N SER A 5 -1.44 1.15 8.95
CA SER A 5 -2.38 1.69 7.97
C SER A 5 -1.85 3.03 7.49
N ILE A 6 -1.66 3.16 6.19
CA ILE A 6 -1.30 4.42 5.55
C ILE A 6 -2.55 4.86 4.79
N THR A 7 -3.19 5.92 5.26
CA THR A 7 -4.42 6.49 4.70
C THR A 7 -4.30 8.02 4.64
N ASP A 8 -5.22 8.70 3.97
CA ASP A 8 -5.28 10.16 3.69
C ASP A 8 -5.35 11.08 4.95
N GLN A 9 -4.73 10.73 6.08
CA GLN A 9 -4.41 11.68 7.14
C GLN A 9 -3.24 12.61 6.79
N LEU A 10 -2.66 12.44 5.61
CA LEU A 10 -1.72 13.38 5.01
C LEU A 10 -2.53 14.30 4.09
N ASP A 11 -2.32 15.62 4.17
CA ASP A 11 -3.02 16.64 3.35
C ASP A 11 -2.84 16.45 1.81
N PHE A 12 -2.05 15.46 1.40
CA PHE A 12 -1.74 15.10 0.03
C PHE A 12 -2.02 13.60 -0.19
N GLY A 13 -2.72 13.26 -1.28
CA GLY A 13 -3.03 11.87 -1.61
C GLY A 13 -1.78 11.02 -1.85
N MET A 14 -1.74 9.80 -1.33
CA MET A 14 -0.58 8.89 -1.37
C MET A 14 -0.07 8.54 -2.79
N PHE A 15 -0.99 8.47 -3.75
CA PHE A 15 -0.73 8.15 -5.15
C PHE A 15 -1.32 9.24 -6.04
N GLU A 16 -0.82 9.33 -7.28
CA GLU A 16 -1.52 10.11 -8.30
C GLU A 16 -2.94 9.57 -8.54
N ILE A 17 -3.85 10.45 -8.95
CA ILE A 17 -5.27 10.09 -9.16
C ILE A 17 -5.38 8.99 -10.22
N GLY A 18 -6.11 7.92 -9.91
CA GLY A 18 -6.29 6.77 -10.81
C GLY A 18 -5.00 5.98 -11.10
N SER A 19 -3.93 6.22 -10.35
CA SER A 19 -2.60 5.66 -10.63
C SER A 19 -2.03 4.88 -9.43
N ALA A 20 -1.09 4.00 -9.73
CA ALA A 20 -0.24 3.29 -8.77
C ALA A 20 1.16 3.93 -8.64
N VAL A 21 1.39 5.08 -9.28
CA VAL A 21 2.60 5.89 -9.11
C VAL A 21 2.54 6.62 -7.76
N PRO A 22 3.45 6.29 -6.82
CA PRO A 22 3.45 6.91 -5.50
C PRO A 22 3.94 8.36 -5.59
N ARG A 23 3.41 9.23 -4.74
CA ARG A 23 4.01 10.55 -4.53
C ARG A 23 5.32 10.43 -3.75
N ARG A 24 6.19 11.43 -3.90
CA ARG A 24 7.50 11.48 -3.23
C ARG A 24 7.38 11.31 -1.70
N GLU A 25 6.38 11.93 -1.11
CA GLU A 25 6.15 11.90 0.33
C GLU A 25 5.82 10.49 0.82
N LEU A 26 5.05 9.71 0.04
CA LEU A 26 4.81 8.30 0.34
C LEU A 26 6.09 7.48 0.26
N VAL A 27 6.93 7.72 -0.74
CA VAL A 27 8.23 7.02 -0.87
C VAL A 27 9.09 7.23 0.38
N LEU A 28 9.21 8.49 0.84
CA LEU A 28 9.97 8.83 2.04
C LEU A 28 9.36 8.22 3.32
N ALA A 29 8.03 8.15 3.42
CA ALA A 29 7.37 7.49 4.54
C ALA A 29 7.64 5.97 4.55
N MET A 30 7.56 5.33 3.38
CA MET A 30 7.77 3.89 3.22
C MET A 30 9.21 3.47 3.50
N GLU A 31 10.20 4.29 3.16
CA GLU A 31 11.60 4.08 3.53
C GLU A 31 11.77 4.04 5.06
N LYS A 32 11.22 5.03 5.77
CA LYS A 32 11.23 5.06 7.25
C LYS A 32 10.53 3.85 7.87
N ILE A 33 9.37 3.48 7.31
CA ILE A 33 8.63 2.30 7.74
C ILE A 33 9.46 1.02 7.54
N GLY A 34 10.13 0.89 6.38
CA GLY A 34 11.00 -0.25 6.08
C GLY A 34 12.09 -0.45 7.13
N HIS A 35 12.79 0.63 7.50
CA HIS A 35 13.80 0.59 8.56
C HIS A 35 13.24 0.15 9.92
N ILE A 36 12.07 0.66 10.32
CA ILE A 36 11.43 0.29 11.58
C ILE A 36 11.03 -1.20 11.57
N ILE A 37 10.46 -1.69 10.46
CA ILE A 37 10.03 -3.08 10.33
C ILE A 37 11.24 -4.05 10.31
N ASN A 38 12.38 -3.62 9.80
CA ASN A 38 13.58 -4.46 9.74
C ASN A 38 14.10 -4.84 11.13
N GLY A 39 13.91 -3.97 12.13
CA GLY A 39 14.24 -4.27 13.53
C GLY A 39 13.27 -5.24 14.24
N LYS A 40 12.21 -5.69 13.58
CA LYS A 40 11.17 -6.57 14.16
C LYS A 40 11.16 -7.92 13.47
N LYS A 41 10.89 -8.99 14.23
CA LYS A 41 10.67 -10.34 13.69
C LYS A 41 9.24 -10.53 13.17
N GLY A 42 9.03 -11.51 12.30
CA GLY A 42 7.71 -11.93 11.80
C GLY A 42 7.51 -11.71 10.30
N THR A 43 6.41 -12.25 9.79
CA THR A 43 5.99 -12.13 8.39
C THR A 43 5.18 -10.86 8.13
N ILE A 44 5.10 -10.46 6.87
CA ILE A 44 4.48 -9.22 6.40
C ILE A 44 3.45 -9.57 5.33
N THR A 45 2.25 -9.04 5.47
CA THR A 45 1.23 -9.06 4.43
C THR A 45 0.93 -7.63 4.00
N ILE A 46 0.75 -7.42 2.69
CA ILE A 46 0.57 -6.10 2.09
C ILE A 46 -0.78 -6.09 1.38
N GLY A 47 -1.66 -5.18 1.82
CA GLY A 47 -3.00 -5.03 1.26
C GLY A 47 -3.20 -3.64 0.66
N GLY A 48 -3.61 -3.59 -0.61
CA GLY A 48 -4.01 -2.36 -1.29
C GLY A 48 -5.52 -2.18 -1.25
N HIS A 49 -5.96 -0.95 -0.99
CA HIS A 49 -7.36 -0.54 -1.03
C HIS A 49 -7.49 0.74 -1.86
N THR A 50 -8.64 0.90 -2.51
CA THR A 50 -9.03 2.13 -3.21
C THR A 50 -10.25 2.73 -2.52
N ASP A 51 -10.53 4.00 -2.78
CA ASP A 51 -11.78 4.59 -2.34
C ASP A 51 -12.99 3.94 -3.07
N ALA A 52 -14.19 4.19 -2.53
CA ALA A 52 -15.43 3.68 -3.08
C ALA A 52 -15.89 4.42 -4.34
N ARG A 53 -15.17 5.45 -4.80
CA ARG A 53 -15.55 6.13 -6.03
C ARG A 53 -15.38 5.14 -7.19
N PRO A 54 -16.39 4.98 -8.04
CA PRO A 54 -16.25 4.12 -9.22
C PRO A 54 -15.13 4.65 -10.10
N PHE A 55 -13.97 4.02 -10.05
CA PHE A 55 -12.91 4.22 -11.03
C PHE A 55 -12.99 3.08 -12.03
N ARG A 56 -13.37 3.42 -13.25
CA ARG A 56 -13.38 2.53 -14.41
C ARG A 56 -12.85 3.31 -15.61
N SER A 57 -11.78 2.81 -16.19
CA SER A 57 -11.42 3.06 -17.58
C SER A 57 -11.56 1.77 -18.38
N ASP A 58 -11.38 1.83 -19.69
CA ASP A 58 -11.44 0.64 -20.56
C ASP A 58 -10.43 -0.46 -20.16
N THR A 59 -9.36 -0.10 -19.44
CA THR A 59 -8.28 -1.01 -19.06
C THR A 59 -8.07 -1.17 -17.55
N TYR A 60 -8.75 -0.37 -16.72
CA TYR A 60 -8.45 -0.30 -15.30
C TYR A 60 -9.72 -0.19 -14.44
N ASP A 61 -9.77 -0.97 -13.37
CA ASP A 61 -10.79 -0.91 -12.34
C ASP A 61 -10.16 -0.84 -10.94
N ASN A 62 -11.00 -0.68 -9.92
CA ASN A 62 -10.54 -0.63 -8.53
C ASN A 62 -9.81 -1.91 -8.08
N TRP A 63 -10.08 -3.06 -8.69
CA TRP A 63 -9.32 -4.29 -8.43
C TRP A 63 -7.89 -4.18 -8.92
N ARG A 64 -7.70 -3.83 -10.20
CA ARG A 64 -6.37 -3.62 -10.79
C ARG A 64 -5.60 -2.51 -10.08
N LEU A 65 -6.28 -1.40 -9.76
CA LEU A 65 -5.66 -0.27 -9.07
C LEU A 65 -5.21 -0.61 -7.66
N SER A 66 -6.04 -1.30 -6.88
CA SER A 66 -5.67 -1.73 -5.52
C SER A 66 -4.49 -2.70 -5.53
N THR A 67 -4.48 -3.70 -6.42
CA THR A 67 -3.36 -4.66 -6.55
C THR A 67 -2.07 -3.98 -6.99
N ALA A 68 -2.16 -3.02 -7.94
CA ALA A 68 -1.00 -2.27 -8.39
C ALA A 68 -0.40 -1.41 -7.28
N ARG A 69 -1.24 -0.75 -6.47
CA ARG A 69 -0.78 0.03 -5.30
C ARG A 69 -0.16 -0.86 -4.22
N ALA A 70 -0.70 -2.06 -3.99
CA ALA A 70 -0.09 -3.04 -3.09
C ALA A 70 1.32 -3.45 -3.56
N HIS A 71 1.49 -3.67 -4.87
CA HIS A 71 2.80 -3.96 -5.46
C HIS A 71 3.77 -2.77 -5.33
N SER A 72 3.32 -1.54 -5.59
CA SER A 72 4.15 -0.35 -5.36
C SER A 72 4.64 -0.29 -3.91
N ALA A 73 3.78 -0.59 -2.93
CA ALA A 73 4.16 -0.64 -1.52
C ALA A 73 5.20 -1.73 -1.23
N TYR A 74 5.01 -2.93 -1.80
CA TYR A 74 5.99 -4.02 -1.74
C TYR A 74 7.37 -3.57 -2.23
N TYR A 75 7.45 -2.97 -3.43
CA TYR A 75 8.73 -2.50 -3.97
C TYR A 75 9.39 -1.44 -3.09
N MET A 76 8.60 -0.50 -2.54
CA MET A 76 9.13 0.53 -1.65
C MET A 76 9.68 -0.06 -0.35
N LEU A 77 9.02 -1.05 0.26
CA LEU A 77 9.50 -1.71 1.47
C LEU A 77 10.79 -2.48 1.24
N VAL A 78 10.86 -3.28 0.17
CA VAL A 78 12.06 -4.05 -0.19
C VAL A 78 13.23 -3.10 -0.45
N ARG A 79 13.01 -2.00 -1.20
CA ARG A 79 14.04 -0.96 -1.39
C ARG A 79 14.43 -0.23 -0.12
N GLY A 80 13.51 -0.12 0.86
CA GLY A 80 13.77 0.39 2.21
C GLY A 80 14.51 -0.60 3.14
N GLY A 81 14.91 -1.77 2.63
CA GLY A 81 15.71 -2.74 3.36
C GLY A 81 14.92 -3.82 4.10
N VAL A 82 13.62 -3.96 3.83
CA VAL A 82 12.86 -5.12 4.31
C VAL A 82 13.31 -6.37 3.56
N ASP A 83 13.67 -7.41 4.30
CA ASP A 83 13.95 -8.74 3.74
C ASP A 83 12.70 -9.28 3.03
N GLU A 84 12.83 -9.46 1.71
CA GLU A 84 11.76 -9.91 0.82
C GLU A 84 11.18 -11.26 1.24
N SER A 85 11.99 -12.16 1.81
CA SER A 85 11.53 -13.48 2.26
C SER A 85 10.48 -13.43 3.37
N ARG A 86 10.35 -12.28 4.04
CA ARG A 86 9.36 -12.04 5.09
C ARG A 86 8.00 -11.67 4.52
N ILE A 87 7.90 -11.30 3.25
CA ILE A 87 6.65 -10.89 2.62
C ILE A 87 5.93 -12.13 2.09
N THR A 88 4.82 -12.48 2.71
CA THR A 88 4.09 -13.72 2.41
C THR A 88 2.86 -13.50 1.54
N GLU A 89 2.36 -12.26 1.44
CA GLU A 89 1.17 -11.93 0.66
C GLU A 89 1.21 -10.49 0.17
N VAL A 90 0.83 -10.28 -1.09
CA VAL A 90 0.54 -8.96 -1.69
C VAL A 90 -0.81 -9.04 -2.40
N ALA A 91 -1.81 -8.33 -1.90
CA ALA A 91 -3.19 -8.45 -2.38
C ALA A 91 -3.88 -7.09 -2.56
N GLY A 92 -4.77 -6.99 -3.55
CA GLY A 92 -5.67 -5.85 -3.76
C GLY A 92 -7.11 -6.20 -3.36
N PHE A 93 -7.79 -5.27 -2.69
CA PHE A 93 -9.14 -5.47 -2.14
C PHE A 93 -10.18 -4.49 -2.70
N ALA A 94 -9.81 -3.68 -3.70
CA ALA A 94 -10.65 -2.62 -4.24
C ALA A 94 -11.25 -1.74 -3.12
N TYR A 95 -12.56 -1.47 -3.17
CA TYR A 95 -13.31 -0.72 -2.16
C TYR A 95 -13.90 -1.61 -1.04
N ARG A 96 -13.75 -2.93 -1.13
CA ARG A 96 -14.34 -3.86 -0.16
C ARG A 96 -13.35 -4.06 0.99
N GLN A 97 -13.88 -4.00 2.22
CA GLN A 97 -13.15 -3.98 3.50
C GLN A 97 -12.50 -2.62 3.86
N PRO A 98 -13.25 -1.65 4.39
CA PRO A 98 -12.64 -0.66 5.27
C PRO A 98 -12.09 -1.40 6.50
N LYS A 99 -10.75 -1.45 6.65
CA LYS A 99 -10.09 -2.13 7.79
C LYS A 99 -10.29 -1.42 9.14
N ILE A 100 -11.03 -0.31 9.16
CA ILE A 100 -11.48 0.39 10.36
C ILE A 100 -13.00 0.33 10.35
N LYS A 101 -13.60 -0.45 11.26
CA LYS A 101 -15.01 -0.29 11.61
C LYS A 101 -15.15 1.09 12.28
N SER A 102 -16.11 1.88 11.84
CA SER A 102 -16.58 3.08 12.55
C SER A 102 -16.88 2.77 14.01
#